data_AF-A0A4V2Y0H3-F1
#
_entry.id   AF-A0A4V2Y0H3-F1
#
_cell.length_a   1.000
_cell.length_b   1.000
_cell.length_c   1.000
_cell.angle_alpha   90.00
_cell.angle_beta   90.00
_cell.angle_gamma   90.00
#
_symmetry.space_group_name_H-M   'P 1'
#
loop_
_entity.id
_entity.type
_entity.pdbx_description
1 polymer ?
#
loop_
_entity_poly.entity_id
_entity_poly.type
_entity_poly.pdbx_seq_one_letter_code
_entity_poly.pdbx_strand_id
1 'polypeptide(L)'
;MRWPVACSVRNHPGSKAHNKPLYFLPDADGSGNRTVICPDGWAAANGDPTALNGGTDRLNCDEFAFNSTYNSGGMPSLAGGLNPVSSGDACVQTLASKQGGTVHLFNIDGLAPTWQEVCGRSAISGSDNSGSMAAFPAFNVNQRLLDRDPYWLNTNMSAACPIDSTTVKCTMTANNQ
;
A
#
# COMPACT_ATOMS: atom_id res chain seq x y z
N MET A 1 5.19 1.09 2.82
CA MET A 1 3.89 0.92 3.50
C MET A 1 3.31 -0.51 3.45
N ARG A 2 3.50 -1.29 2.39
CA ARG A 2 2.80 -2.58 2.19
C ARG A 2 3.06 -3.63 3.29
N TRP A 3 4.31 -3.78 3.72
CA TRP A 3 4.66 -4.71 4.82
C TRP A 3 3.98 -4.36 6.14
N PRO A 4 4.08 -3.13 6.69
CA PRO A 4 3.44 -2.83 7.96
C PRO A 4 1.91 -3.00 7.90
N VAL A 5 1.28 -2.72 6.76
CA VAL A 5 -0.15 -2.99 6.61
C VAL A 5 -0.44 -4.49 6.55
N ALA A 6 0.27 -5.26 5.73
CA ALA A 6 0.07 -6.72 5.62
C ALA A 6 0.33 -7.48 6.94
N CYS A 7 1.22 -6.96 7.79
CA CYS A 7 1.62 -7.61 9.04
C CYS A 7 0.82 -7.12 10.25
N SER A 8 0.47 -5.84 10.33
CA SER A 8 -0.03 -5.24 11.57
C SER A 8 -1.52 -4.93 11.56
N VAL A 9 -2.16 -4.73 10.40
CA VAL A 9 -3.61 -4.49 10.38
C VAL A 9 -4.38 -5.79 10.52
N ARG A 10 -5.56 -5.72 11.15
CA ARG A 10 -6.39 -6.88 11.52
C ARG A 10 -6.68 -7.86 10.38
N ASN A 11 -6.81 -7.36 9.14
CA ASN A 11 -7.21 -8.18 8.00
C ASN A 11 -6.03 -8.83 7.26
N HIS A 12 -4.78 -8.49 7.65
CA HIS A 12 -3.53 -9.03 7.11
C HIS A 12 -3.51 -9.22 5.58
N PRO A 13 -3.93 -8.22 4.77
CA PRO A 13 -4.17 -8.42 3.35
C PRO A 13 -2.90 -8.90 2.63
N GLY A 14 -3.02 -10.00 1.87
CA GLY A 14 -1.93 -10.61 1.12
C GLY A 14 -0.94 -11.45 1.94
N SER A 15 -1.18 -11.63 3.24
CA SER A 15 -0.28 -12.37 4.13
C SER A 15 -0.47 -13.88 4.01
N LYS A 16 0.59 -14.58 3.58
CA LYS A 16 0.62 -16.05 3.58
C LYS A 16 0.64 -16.62 4.99
N ALA A 17 1.36 -15.98 5.91
CA ALA A 17 1.47 -16.41 7.31
C ALA A 17 0.12 -16.42 8.04
N HIS A 18 -0.77 -15.49 7.71
CA HIS A 18 -2.10 -15.39 8.31
C HIS A 18 -3.20 -16.07 7.46
N ASN A 19 -2.83 -16.72 6.35
CA ASN A 19 -3.77 -17.31 5.38
C ASN A 19 -4.84 -16.30 4.89
N LYS A 20 -4.41 -15.08 4.56
CA LYS A 20 -5.27 -13.99 4.06
C LYS A 20 -4.80 -13.55 2.68
N PRO A 21 -5.22 -14.23 1.59
CA PRO A 21 -4.81 -13.83 0.25
C PRO A 21 -5.42 -12.49 -0.16
N LEU A 22 -4.84 -11.89 -1.20
CA LEU A 22 -5.49 -10.89 -2.03
C LEU A 22 -6.30 -11.61 -3.11
N TYR A 23 -7.42 -11.03 -3.50
CA TYR A 23 -8.27 -11.53 -4.58
C TYR A 23 -8.13 -10.64 -5.79
N PHE A 24 -7.65 -11.20 -6.91
CA PHE A 24 -7.39 -10.45 -8.13
C PHE A 24 -8.66 -9.82 -8.69
N LEU A 25 -8.57 -8.53 -9.04
CA LEU A 25 -9.61 -7.79 -9.75
C LEU A 25 -9.05 -7.38 -11.13
N PRO A 26 -9.54 -7.98 -12.23
CA PRO A 26 -9.21 -7.51 -13.57
C PRO A 26 -9.80 -6.10 -13.78
N ASP A 27 -9.12 -5.29 -14.60
CA ASP A 27 -9.58 -3.94 -14.99
C ASP A 27 -9.80 -2.95 -13.83
N ALA A 28 -8.88 -2.96 -12.88
CA ALA A 28 -8.87 -2.12 -11.68
C ALA A 28 -9.17 -0.62 -11.93
N ASP A 29 -8.70 -0.06 -13.06
CA ASP A 29 -8.85 1.37 -13.35
C ASP A 29 -10.32 1.75 -13.66
N GLY A 30 -11.15 0.80 -14.13
CA GLY A 30 -12.58 1.04 -14.38
C GLY A 30 -13.45 1.06 -13.12
N SER A 31 -12.94 0.56 -11.99
CA SER A 31 -13.70 0.43 -10.74
C SER A 31 -13.81 1.72 -9.93
N GLY A 32 -12.94 2.71 -10.19
CA GLY A 32 -12.85 3.93 -9.39
C GLY A 32 -12.24 3.73 -8.00
N ASN A 33 -11.80 2.51 -7.64
CA ASN A 33 -11.23 2.17 -6.33
C ASN A 33 -10.11 3.13 -5.93
N ARG A 34 -9.22 3.41 -6.89
CA ARG A 34 -8.05 4.27 -6.67
C ARG A 34 -8.44 5.69 -6.27
N THR A 35 -9.53 6.24 -6.81
CA THR A 35 -9.96 7.61 -6.50
C THR A 35 -10.47 7.75 -5.06
N VAL A 36 -11.02 6.68 -4.48
CA VAL A 36 -11.49 6.67 -3.08
C VAL A 36 -10.31 6.72 -2.10
N ILE A 37 -9.25 5.96 -2.37
CA ILE A 37 -8.09 5.84 -1.48
C ILE A 37 -7.04 6.92 -1.76
N CYS A 38 -6.77 7.14 -3.03
CA CYS A 38 -5.73 8.00 -3.57
C CYS A 38 -6.31 9.07 -4.51
N PRO A 39 -7.07 10.05 -4.00
CA PRO A 39 -7.58 11.15 -4.80
C PRO A 39 -6.42 12.02 -5.35
N ASP A 40 -6.69 12.67 -6.49
CA ASP A 40 -5.71 13.52 -7.16
C ASP A 40 -5.18 14.62 -6.24
N GLY A 41 -3.87 14.87 -6.31
CA GLY A 41 -3.19 15.89 -5.50
C GLY A 41 -2.92 15.50 -4.05
N TRP A 42 -3.50 14.41 -3.52
CA TRP A 42 -3.30 14.02 -2.12
C TRP A 42 -1.83 13.80 -1.76
N ALA A 43 -1.07 13.09 -2.60
CA ALA A 43 0.34 12.82 -2.33
C ALA A 43 1.20 14.09 -2.40
N ALA A 44 0.86 15.04 -3.27
CA ALA A 44 1.56 16.32 -3.35
C ALA A 44 1.31 17.20 -2.11
N ALA A 45 0.12 17.10 -1.51
CA ALA A 45 -0.24 17.84 -0.30
C ALA A 45 0.33 17.23 0.99
N ASN A 46 0.61 15.93 1.01
CA ASN A 46 0.97 15.20 2.23
C ASN A 46 2.37 14.55 2.21
N GLY A 47 3.09 14.61 1.09
CA GLY A 47 4.39 13.96 0.95
C GLY A 47 5.59 14.89 1.19
N ASP A 48 6.77 14.28 1.29
CA ASP A 48 8.05 14.99 1.42
C ASP A 48 8.84 14.88 0.10
N PRO A 49 9.13 15.99 -0.59
CA PRO A 49 9.93 15.99 -1.82
C PRO A 49 11.33 15.39 -1.69
N THR A 50 11.89 15.26 -0.47
CA THR A 50 13.19 14.60 -0.27
C THR A 50 13.18 13.12 -0.67
N ALA A 51 12.00 12.49 -0.70
CA ALA A 51 11.82 11.11 -1.12
C ALA A 51 11.95 10.91 -2.64
N LEU A 52 11.96 11.98 -3.44
CA LEU A 52 12.06 11.87 -4.90
C LEU A 52 13.43 11.34 -5.37
N ASN A 53 13.42 10.61 -6.47
CA ASN A 53 14.62 10.01 -7.09
C ASN A 53 15.17 10.82 -8.27
N GLY A 54 14.65 12.02 -8.53
CA GLY A 54 15.15 12.92 -9.58
C GLY A 54 14.22 14.09 -9.90
N GLY A 55 14.64 15.03 -10.75
CA GLY A 55 13.89 16.25 -11.04
C GLY A 55 12.59 16.06 -11.83
N THR A 56 12.41 14.93 -12.50
CA THR A 56 11.18 14.55 -13.22
C THR A 56 10.23 13.69 -12.39
N ASP A 57 10.70 13.17 -11.26
CA ASP A 57 9.91 12.35 -10.35
C ASP A 57 8.87 13.21 -9.62
N ARG A 58 7.74 12.61 -9.27
CA ARG A 58 6.61 13.29 -8.62
C ARG A 58 6.09 12.42 -7.49
N LEU A 59 5.63 13.06 -6.42
CA LEU A 59 4.98 12.35 -5.33
C LEU A 59 3.72 11.65 -5.85
N ASN A 60 3.57 10.39 -5.48
CA ASN A 60 2.48 9.54 -5.89
C ASN A 60 1.86 8.86 -4.67
N CYS A 61 0.55 8.60 -4.74
CA CYS A 61 -0.17 7.90 -3.70
C CYS A 61 -0.10 6.38 -3.98
N ASP A 62 0.60 5.66 -3.10
CA ASP A 62 0.59 4.21 -2.99
C ASP A 62 -0.57 3.79 -2.10
N GLU A 63 -1.32 2.76 -2.49
CA GLU A 63 -2.41 2.18 -1.70
C GLU A 63 -2.16 0.69 -1.45
N PHE A 64 -2.58 0.23 -0.27
CA PHE A 64 -2.55 -1.19 0.04
C PHE A 64 -3.78 -1.59 0.88
N ALA A 65 -4.54 -2.64 0.55
CA ALA A 65 -4.39 -3.50 -0.61
C ALA A 65 -4.57 -2.75 -1.95
N PHE A 66 -3.94 -3.27 -3.01
CA PHE A 66 -3.86 -2.62 -4.32
C PHE A 66 -5.24 -2.39 -4.95
N ASN A 67 -5.38 -1.35 -5.79
CA ASN A 67 -6.61 -1.11 -6.57
C ASN A 67 -7.05 -2.34 -7.39
N SER A 68 -6.09 -3.14 -7.87
CA SER A 68 -6.29 -4.37 -8.64
C SER A 68 -6.68 -5.59 -7.78
N THR A 69 -7.33 -5.33 -6.65
CA THR A 69 -7.84 -6.38 -5.76
C THR A 69 -9.22 -6.05 -5.23
N TYR A 70 -10.02 -7.08 -4.95
CA TYR A 70 -11.26 -6.93 -4.18
C TYR A 70 -11.01 -6.54 -2.72
N ASN A 71 -9.76 -6.66 -2.24
CA ASN A 71 -9.34 -6.24 -0.91
C ASN A 71 -9.08 -4.74 -0.83
N SER A 72 -9.03 -4.01 -1.95
CA SER A 72 -8.86 -2.55 -1.96
C SER A 72 -9.92 -1.91 -1.07
N GLY A 73 -9.50 -0.91 -0.28
CA GLY A 73 -10.44 -0.12 0.50
C GLY A 73 -11.45 0.64 -0.36
N GLY A 74 -11.07 0.98 -1.59
CA GLY A 74 -11.93 1.69 -2.52
C GLY A 74 -13.00 0.82 -3.18
N MET A 75 -12.91 -0.51 -3.04
CA MET A 75 -13.84 -1.45 -3.68
C MET A 75 -15.19 -1.49 -2.94
N PRO A 76 -16.31 -1.09 -3.56
CA PRO A 76 -17.62 -1.08 -2.89
C PRO A 76 -18.10 -2.50 -2.53
N SER A 77 -18.81 -2.64 -1.40
CA SER A 77 -19.42 -3.94 -1.00
C SER A 77 -20.30 -4.53 -2.09
N LEU A 78 -21.09 -3.69 -2.77
CA LEU A 78 -22.03 -4.11 -3.82
C LEU A 78 -21.32 -4.69 -5.04
N ALA A 79 -20.07 -4.31 -5.28
CA ALA A 79 -19.23 -4.86 -6.33
C ALA A 79 -18.38 -6.05 -5.84
N GLY A 80 -18.56 -6.49 -4.58
CA GLY A 80 -17.83 -7.60 -3.97
C GLY A 80 -16.57 -7.20 -3.20
N GLY A 81 -16.41 -5.92 -2.88
CA GLY A 81 -15.30 -5.44 -2.06
C GLY A 81 -15.31 -6.02 -0.65
N LEU A 82 -14.12 -6.37 -0.16
CA LEU A 82 -13.92 -7.07 1.11
C LEU A 82 -13.58 -6.13 2.27
N ASN A 83 -13.07 -4.93 1.98
CA ASN A 83 -12.64 -3.95 2.97
C ASN A 83 -13.12 -2.51 2.69
N PRO A 84 -14.39 -2.30 2.26
CA PRO A 84 -14.82 -1.00 1.76
C PRO A 84 -14.70 0.10 2.81
N VAL A 85 -14.16 1.24 2.40
CA VAL A 85 -14.13 2.50 3.15
C VAL A 85 -14.71 3.63 2.31
N SER A 86 -15.24 4.67 2.96
CA SER A 86 -15.79 5.84 2.27
C SER A 86 -14.71 6.82 1.79
N SER A 87 -13.52 6.80 2.40
CA SER A 87 -12.37 7.58 1.98
C SER A 87 -11.08 6.90 2.43
N GLY A 88 -9.97 7.25 1.78
CA GLY A 88 -8.65 6.84 2.21
C GLY A 88 -8.25 7.33 3.61
N ASP A 89 -9.01 8.21 4.26
CA ASP A 89 -8.75 8.67 5.64
C ASP A 89 -8.88 7.54 6.67
N ALA A 90 -9.67 6.51 6.34
CA ALA A 90 -9.82 5.30 7.15
C ALA A 90 -8.64 4.31 6.98
N CYS A 91 -7.65 4.64 6.15
CA CYS A 91 -6.44 3.84 5.96
C CYS A 91 -5.29 4.35 6.83
N VAL A 92 -4.33 3.47 7.13
CA VAL A 92 -3.02 3.86 7.69
C VAL A 92 -2.38 4.92 6.80
N GLN A 93 -2.02 6.07 7.39
CA GLN A 93 -1.54 7.24 6.67
C GLN A 93 -0.04 7.41 6.83
N THR A 94 0.70 7.37 5.72
CA THR A 94 2.16 7.50 5.78
C THR A 94 2.74 8.39 4.68
N LEU A 95 3.98 8.83 4.89
CA LEU A 95 4.80 9.48 3.87
C LEU A 95 6.21 8.87 3.89
N ALA A 96 6.83 8.79 2.71
CA ALA A 96 8.26 8.53 2.61
C ALA A 96 9.02 9.85 2.72
N SER A 97 10.14 9.84 3.44
CA SER A 97 11.06 10.96 3.57
C SER A 97 12.50 10.44 3.63
N LYS A 98 13.44 11.18 3.04
CA LYS A 98 14.85 10.79 2.98
C LYS A 98 15.62 11.49 4.11
N GLN A 99 16.15 10.72 5.05
CA GLN A 99 16.97 11.20 6.17
C GLN A 99 18.37 10.59 6.05
N GLY A 100 19.41 11.44 5.97
CA GLY A 100 20.80 10.96 5.84
C GLY A 100 21.04 10.04 4.63
N GLY A 101 20.31 10.25 3.53
CA GLY A 101 20.40 9.43 2.31
C GLY A 101 19.57 8.14 2.32
N THR A 102 18.96 7.78 3.45
CA THR A 102 18.09 6.60 3.58
C THR A 102 16.62 7.02 3.54
N VAL A 103 15.80 6.27 2.81
CA VAL A 103 14.34 6.49 2.78
C VAL A 103 13.70 5.83 3.99
N HIS A 104 12.94 6.61 4.74
CA HIS A 104 12.16 6.18 5.89
C HIS A 104 10.69 6.39 5.63
N LEU A 105 9.85 5.57 6.27
CA LEU A 105 8.41 5.72 6.27
C LEU A 105 7.98 6.32 7.61
N PHE A 106 7.25 7.43 7.55
CA PHE A 106 6.69 8.11 8.70
C PHE A 106 5.17 8.10 8.62
N ASN A 107 4.48 8.15 9.76
CA ASN A 107 3.08 8.55 9.77
C ASN A 107 2.97 10.05 9.42
N ILE A 108 1.85 10.45 8.82
CA ILE A 108 1.54 11.87 8.65
C ILE A 108 1.20 12.47 10.02
N ASP A 109 1.59 13.73 10.25
CA ASP A 109 1.35 14.42 11.53
C ASP A 109 -0.14 14.44 11.88
N GLY A 110 -0.46 14.08 13.12
CA GLY A 110 -1.84 13.96 13.61
C GLY A 110 -2.58 12.69 13.14
N LEU A 111 -1.96 11.84 12.32
CA LEU A 111 -2.56 10.63 11.75
C LEU A 111 -1.77 9.38 12.17
N ALA A 112 -1.54 9.24 13.48
CA ALA A 112 -0.93 8.05 14.05
C ALA A 112 -1.84 6.82 13.82
N PRO A 113 -1.30 5.66 13.38
CA PRO A 113 -2.13 4.49 13.13
C PRO A 113 -2.70 3.91 14.42
N THR A 114 -3.96 3.50 14.35
CA THR A 114 -4.65 2.73 15.39
C THR A 114 -4.45 1.23 15.22
N TRP A 115 -3.96 0.81 14.05
CA TRP A 115 -3.86 -0.57 13.58
C TRP A 115 -5.22 -1.29 13.46
N GLN A 116 -6.32 -0.55 13.56
CA GLN A 116 -7.68 -1.02 13.29
C GLN A 116 -8.12 -0.71 11.85
N GLU A 117 -7.32 0.05 11.11
CA GLU A 117 -7.55 0.36 9.71
C GLU A 117 -7.57 -0.92 8.86
N VAL A 118 -8.22 -0.87 7.69
CA VAL A 118 -8.36 -2.02 6.80
C VAL A 118 -7.48 -1.94 5.55
N CYS A 119 -6.80 -0.80 5.39
CA CYS A 119 -5.95 -0.42 4.28
C CYS A 119 -4.85 0.52 4.76
N GLY A 120 -3.90 0.84 3.90
CA GLY A 120 -2.98 1.96 4.02
C GLY A 120 -2.99 2.81 2.75
N ARG A 121 -2.61 4.07 2.89
CA ARG A 121 -2.14 4.92 1.80
C ARG A 121 -0.87 5.70 2.18
N SER A 122 0.04 5.87 1.22
CA SER A 122 1.32 6.52 1.44
C SER A 122 1.67 7.51 0.34
N ALA A 123 2.17 8.68 0.72
CA ALA A 123 2.82 9.59 -0.22
C ALA A 123 4.28 9.15 -0.41
N ILE A 124 4.63 8.65 -1.60
CA ILE A 124 5.98 8.16 -1.92
C ILE A 124 6.45 8.68 -3.27
N SER A 125 7.72 8.44 -3.63
CA SER A 125 8.20 8.67 -5.00
C SER A 125 7.36 7.91 -6.02
N GLY A 126 7.00 8.56 -7.12
CA GLY A 126 6.30 7.92 -8.24
C GLY A 126 7.13 6.83 -8.90
N SER A 127 8.45 7.02 -8.96
CA SER A 127 9.37 5.99 -9.43
C SER A 127 9.39 4.75 -8.53
N ASP A 128 9.42 4.93 -7.20
CA ASP A 128 9.36 3.81 -6.25
C ASP A 128 8.00 3.11 -6.31
N ASN A 129 6.90 3.87 -6.38
CA ASN A 129 5.56 3.30 -6.47
C ASN A 129 5.41 2.44 -7.72
N SER A 130 5.77 2.99 -8.88
CA SER A 130 5.63 2.30 -10.17
C SER A 130 6.57 1.10 -10.26
N GLY A 131 7.82 1.25 -9.81
CA GLY A 131 8.82 0.18 -9.85
C GLY A 131 8.42 -1.02 -9.00
N SER A 132 7.83 -0.78 -7.83
CA SER A 132 7.45 -1.84 -6.90
C SER A 132 6.33 -2.78 -7.39
N MET A 133 5.55 -2.38 -8.40
CA MET A 133 4.50 -3.20 -9.01
C MET A 133 4.76 -3.52 -10.49
N ALA A 134 5.90 -3.10 -11.05
CA ALA A 134 6.21 -3.27 -12.46
C ALA A 134 6.23 -4.74 -12.93
N ALA A 135 6.52 -5.69 -12.02
CA ALA A 135 6.51 -7.12 -12.32
C ALA A 135 5.12 -7.76 -12.27
N PHE A 136 4.11 -7.08 -11.71
CA PHE A 136 2.78 -7.66 -11.51
C PHE A 136 2.05 -8.02 -12.81
N PRO A 137 2.09 -7.23 -13.90
CA PRO A 137 1.47 -7.61 -15.17
C PRO A 137 2.01 -8.92 -15.73
N ALA A 138 3.33 -9.13 -15.69
CA ALA A 138 3.95 -10.38 -16.13
C ALA A 138 3.58 -11.55 -15.21
N PHE A 139 3.54 -11.33 -13.89
CA PHE A 139 3.07 -12.33 -12.93
C PHE A 139 1.64 -12.77 -13.22
N ASN A 140 0.71 -11.84 -13.43
CA ASN A 140 -0.67 -12.12 -13.79
C ASN A 140 -0.75 -13.04 -15.02
N VAL A 141 -0.08 -12.68 -16.12
CA VAL A 141 -0.07 -13.49 -17.35
C VAL A 141 0.53 -14.88 -17.12
N ASN A 142 1.65 -14.97 -16.41
CA ASN A 142 2.36 -16.23 -16.18
C ASN A 142 1.58 -17.19 -15.28
N GLN A 143 0.91 -16.66 -14.25
CA GLN A 143 0.06 -17.46 -13.36
C GLN A 143 -1.36 -17.65 -13.91
N ARG A 144 -1.72 -16.93 -14.97
CA ARG A 144 -3.05 -16.93 -15.60
C ARG A 144 -4.15 -16.61 -14.59
N LEU A 145 -3.94 -15.56 -13.78
CA LEU A 145 -4.92 -15.19 -12.77
C LEU A 145 -6.23 -14.79 -13.43
N LEU A 146 -7.31 -15.39 -12.96
CA LEU A 146 -8.68 -15.07 -13.32
C LEU A 146 -9.32 -14.18 -12.25
N ASP A 147 -10.47 -13.58 -12.59
CA ASP A 147 -11.26 -12.80 -11.63
C ASP A 147 -11.44 -13.57 -10.32
N ARG A 148 -11.12 -12.91 -9.20
CA ARG A 148 -11.17 -13.45 -7.83
C ARG A 148 -10.17 -14.58 -7.54
N ASP A 149 -9.18 -14.82 -8.36
CA ASP A 149 -8.14 -15.77 -7.99
C ASP A 149 -7.35 -15.26 -6.77
N PRO A 150 -7.13 -16.13 -5.76
CA PRO A 150 -6.36 -15.75 -4.58
C PRO A 150 -4.87 -15.76 -4.89
N TYR A 151 -4.16 -14.74 -4.44
CA TYR A 151 -2.71 -14.68 -4.48
C TYR A 151 -2.14 -14.05 -3.21
N TRP A 152 -0.89 -14.37 -2.90
CA TRP A 152 -0.19 -13.81 -1.75
C TRP A 152 0.89 -12.85 -2.21
N LEU A 153 1.09 -11.79 -1.43
CA LEU A 153 2.18 -10.86 -1.65
C LEU A 153 3.39 -11.34 -0.84
N ASN A 154 4.48 -11.64 -1.54
CA ASN A 154 5.79 -11.74 -0.91
C ASN A 154 6.55 -10.46 -1.20
N THR A 155 6.68 -9.60 -0.19
CA THR A 155 7.49 -8.37 -0.30
C THR A 155 8.99 -8.66 -0.31
N ASN A 156 9.39 -9.89 0.01
CA ASN A 156 10.77 -10.29 0.30
C ASN A 156 11.46 -9.35 1.29
N MET A 157 10.68 -8.81 2.22
CA MET A 157 11.14 -7.89 3.24
C MET A 157 10.76 -8.41 4.63
N SER A 158 11.63 -8.13 5.59
CA SER A 158 11.31 -8.16 7.01
C SER A 158 11.26 -6.71 7.51
N ALA A 159 10.49 -6.45 8.56
CA ALA A 159 10.60 -5.19 9.27
C ALA A 159 10.52 -5.39 10.77
N ALA A 160 11.25 -4.55 11.50
CA ALA A 160 11.08 -4.36 12.92
C ALA A 160 10.22 -3.10 13.12
N CYS A 161 8.92 -3.29 13.36
CA CYS A 161 7.99 -2.21 13.70
C CYS A 161 7.58 -2.38 15.17
N PRO A 162 7.96 -1.47 16.08
CA PRO A 162 7.35 -1.41 17.41
C PRO A 162 5.85 -1.16 17.26
N ILE A 163 5.02 -2.05 17.79
CA ILE A 163 3.54 -2.01 17.67
C ILE A 163 2.93 -1.10 18.76
N ASP A 164 3.75 -0.55 19.65
CA ASP A 164 3.39 0.23 20.84
C ASP A 164 3.73 1.73 20.74
N SER A 165 4.17 2.20 19.58
CA SER A 165 4.59 3.58 19.37
C SER A 165 3.51 4.37 18.62
N THR A 166 3.18 5.57 19.13
CA THR A 166 2.38 6.60 18.43
C THR A 166 3.03 7.11 17.14
N THR A 167 4.22 6.60 16.82
CA THR A 167 4.98 6.88 15.60
C THR A 167 5.32 5.56 14.91
N VAL A 168 4.99 5.42 13.63
CA VAL A 168 5.43 4.26 12.83
C VAL A 168 6.93 4.37 12.62
N LYS A 169 7.73 3.64 13.40
CA LYS A 169 9.18 3.51 13.20
C LYS A 169 9.48 2.10 12.74
N CYS A 170 9.35 1.85 11.46
CA CYS A 170 9.67 0.56 10.88
C CYS A 170 11.06 0.61 10.24
N THR A 171 12.00 -0.20 10.74
CA THR A 171 13.22 -0.49 9.99
C THR A 171 12.91 -1.65 9.05
N MET A 172 12.84 -1.33 7.75
CA MET A 172 12.59 -2.29 6.68
C MET A 172 13.92 -2.87 6.21
N THR A 173 14.04 -4.20 6.14
CA THR A 173 15.20 -4.91 5.60
C THR A 173 14.77 -5.72 4.37
N ALA A 174 15.40 -5.47 3.23
CA ALA A 174 15.26 -6.34 2.07
C ALA A 174 16.02 -7.66 2.35
N ASN A 175 15.31 -8.78 2.26
CA ASN A 175 15.91 -10.09 2.42
C ASN A 175 16.53 -10.49 1.07
N ASN A 176 17.64 -9.87 0.68
CA ASN A 176 18.35 -10.25 -0.53
C ASN A 176 18.81 -11.71 -0.37
N GLN A 177 18.22 -12.62 -1.15
CA GLN A 177 18.82 -13.91 -1.48
C GLN A 177 19.46 -13.80 -2.86
#